data_AF-A0A967SGD5-F1
#
_entry.id   AF-A0A967SGD5-F1
#
_cell.length_a   1.000
_cell.length_b   1.000
_cell.length_c   1.000
_cell.angle_alpha   90.00
_cell.angle_beta   90.00
_cell.angle_gamma   90.00
#
_symmetry.space_group_name_H-M   'P 1'
#
loop_
_entity.id
_entity.type
_entity.pdbx_description
1 polymer ?
#
loop_
_entity_poly.entity_id
_entity_poly.type
_entity_poly.pdbx_seq_one_letter_code
_entity_poly.pdbx_strand_id
1 'polypeptide(L)'
;PLPADTPEGLRTWMTTGGSTTGAAGRSLESYLRRFDVTLAVLQDADALERVAYELVLDHAAENVRWVEVRFCPLLNTENGMTPEGAVDAALRGLRRAEQDADVRAAVIVCALRTL
;
A
#
# COMPACT_ATOMS: atom_id res chain seq x y z
N PRO A 1 -7.30 10.53 13.24
CA PRO A 1 -8.47 9.69 13.56
C PRO A 1 -8.92 8.97 12.30
N LEU A 2 -9.31 7.70 12.39
CA LEU A 2 -9.80 6.95 11.22
C LEU A 2 -11.19 7.45 10.79
N PRO A 3 -11.55 7.31 9.50
CA PRO A 3 -12.86 7.74 9.00
C PRO A 3 -14.01 6.79 9.40
N ALA A 4 -13.70 5.63 9.96
CA ALA A 4 -14.66 4.65 10.48
C ALA A 4 -13.98 3.72 11.51
N ASP A 5 -14.76 3.16 12.43
CA ASP A 5 -14.31 2.24 13.49
C ASP A 5 -14.58 0.76 13.19
N THR A 6 -15.14 0.45 12.02
CA THR A 6 -15.39 -0.92 11.56
C THR A 6 -14.74 -1.20 10.20
N PRO A 7 -14.30 -2.45 9.93
CA PRO A 7 -13.75 -2.83 8.64
C PRO A 7 -14.71 -2.55 7.46
N GLU A 8 -16.01 -2.77 7.65
CA GLU A 8 -17.04 -2.52 6.64
C GLU A 8 -17.17 -1.03 6.34
N GLY A 9 -17.19 -0.19 7.39
CA GLY A 9 -17.24 1.26 7.24
C GLY A 9 -16.01 1.81 6.53
N LEU A 10 -14.82 1.28 6.89
CA LEU A 10 -13.57 1.67 6.25
C LEU A 10 -13.51 1.23 4.78
N ARG A 11 -14.00 0.03 4.45
CA ARG A 11 -14.11 -0.46 3.06
C ARG A 11 -14.99 0.46 2.21
N THR A 12 -16.16 0.85 2.72
CA THR A 12 -17.04 1.79 2.02
C THR A 12 -16.37 3.14 1.78
N TRP A 13 -15.62 3.65 2.77
CA TRP A 13 -14.88 4.90 2.62
C TRP A 13 -13.72 4.80 1.61
N MET A 14 -12.96 3.70 1.65
CA MET A 14 -11.80 3.47 0.77
C MET A 14 -12.21 3.27 -0.69
N THR A 15 -13.31 2.57 -0.96
CA THR A 15 -13.74 2.31 -2.34
C THR A 15 -14.33 3.55 -3.00
N THR A 16 -14.09 3.72 -4.30
CA THR A 16 -14.67 4.84 -5.08
C THR A 16 -16.08 4.56 -5.56
N GLY A 17 -16.59 3.33 -5.38
CA GLY A 17 -17.91 2.89 -5.81
C GLY A 17 -19.07 3.25 -4.88
N GLY A 18 -18.79 3.70 -3.65
CA GLY A 18 -19.82 4.16 -2.70
C GLY A 18 -20.23 5.63 -2.87
N SER A 19 -19.58 6.36 -3.78
CA SER A 19 -19.81 7.78 -4.03
C SER A 19 -20.88 7.94 -5.13
N THR A 20 -22.07 8.42 -4.77
CA THR A 20 -23.20 8.69 -5.68
C THR A 20 -22.99 9.86 -6.66
N THR A 21 -21.78 10.43 -6.73
CA THR A 21 -21.43 11.44 -7.74
C THR A 21 -21.00 10.76 -9.03
N GLY A 22 -21.81 10.95 -10.09
CA GLY A 22 -21.52 10.46 -11.43
C GLY A 22 -20.17 10.91 -12.00
N ALA A 23 -19.87 10.47 -13.22
CA ALA A 23 -18.57 10.58 -13.90
C ALA A 23 -17.92 11.98 -13.92
N ALA A 24 -18.65 13.06 -13.62
CA ALA A 24 -18.15 14.43 -13.55
C ALA A 24 -17.41 14.80 -12.23
N GLY A 25 -17.43 13.95 -11.19
CA GLY A 25 -16.81 14.23 -9.88
C GLY A 25 -15.54 13.42 -9.55
N ARG A 26 -15.00 12.67 -10.50
CA ARG A 26 -13.87 11.73 -10.29
C ARG A 26 -12.55 12.38 -10.71
N SER A 27 -11.92 13.12 -9.80
CA SER A 27 -10.57 13.65 -10.01
C SER A 27 -9.49 12.73 -9.41
N LEU A 28 -8.28 12.77 -9.96
CA LEU A 28 -7.14 12.02 -9.42
C LEU A 28 -6.84 12.46 -7.99
N GLU A 29 -6.93 13.76 -7.71
CA GLU A 29 -6.69 14.34 -6.39
C GLU A 29 -7.69 13.79 -5.36
N SER A 30 -8.98 13.70 -5.72
CA SER A 30 -9.98 13.11 -4.83
C SER A 30 -9.76 11.62 -4.57
N TYR A 31 -9.21 10.88 -5.54
CA TYR A 31 -8.82 9.49 -5.36
C TYR A 31 -7.62 9.37 -4.41
N LEU A 32 -6.59 10.19 -4.62
CA LEU A 32 -5.34 10.16 -3.86
C LEU A 32 -5.53 10.51 -2.38
N ARG A 33 -6.52 11.34 -2.01
CA ARG A 33 -6.87 11.62 -0.59
C ARG A 33 -7.17 10.38 0.26
N ARG A 34 -7.50 9.25 -0.37
CA ARG A 34 -7.72 7.99 0.37
C ARG A 34 -6.41 7.41 0.91
N PHE A 35 -5.30 7.71 0.25
CA PHE A 35 -3.99 7.23 0.64
C PHE A 35 -3.48 7.89 1.92
N ASP A 36 -4.02 9.04 2.33
CA ASP A 36 -3.69 9.67 3.62
C ASP A 36 -3.89 8.67 4.79
N VAL A 37 -4.94 7.86 4.72
CA VAL A 37 -5.22 6.84 5.75
C VAL A 37 -4.29 5.64 5.62
N THR A 38 -4.04 5.15 4.41
CA THR A 38 -3.15 3.99 4.22
C THR A 38 -1.71 4.33 4.56
N LEU A 39 -1.24 5.53 4.21
CA LEU A 39 0.12 5.96 4.49
C LEU A 39 0.33 6.19 5.98
N ALA A 40 -0.66 6.73 6.69
CA ALA A 40 -0.56 6.94 8.14
C ALA A 40 -0.26 5.65 8.93
N VAL A 41 -0.69 4.48 8.45
CA VAL A 41 -0.45 3.17 9.10
C VAL A 41 0.78 2.43 8.55
N LEU A 42 1.51 3.02 7.60
CA LEU A 42 2.70 2.46 6.97
C LEU A 42 3.98 3.23 7.34
N GLN A 43 3.97 3.92 8.48
CA GLN A 43 5.12 4.72 8.96
C GLN A 43 6.11 3.91 9.82
N ASP A 44 5.78 2.65 10.12
CA ASP A 44 6.59 1.75 10.94
C ASP A 44 7.11 0.57 10.10
N ALA A 45 8.37 0.17 10.31
CA ALA A 45 9.02 -0.88 9.52
C ALA A 45 8.28 -2.23 9.60
N ASP A 46 7.80 -2.61 10.78
CA ASP A 46 7.08 -3.88 10.99
C ASP A 46 5.72 -3.87 10.28
N ALA A 47 5.03 -2.72 10.28
CA ALA A 47 3.75 -2.56 9.59
C ALA A 47 3.95 -2.63 8.07
N LEU A 48 4.97 -1.94 7.54
CA LEU A 48 5.30 -1.97 6.12
C LEU A 48 5.72 -3.37 5.65
N GLU A 49 6.54 -4.08 6.44
CA GLU A 49 6.93 -5.46 6.18
C GLU A 49 5.71 -6.40 6.14
N ARG A 50 4.82 -6.28 7.13
CA ARG A 50 3.58 -7.07 7.18
C ARG A 50 2.71 -6.84 5.95
N VAL A 51 2.47 -5.58 5.58
CA VAL A 51 1.61 -5.26 4.44
C VAL A 51 2.24 -5.69 3.12
N ALA A 52 3.56 -5.55 2.97
CA ALA A 52 4.27 -6.04 1.80
C ALA A 52 4.19 -7.57 1.65
N TYR A 53 4.29 -8.30 2.77
CA TYR A 53 4.10 -9.74 2.83
C TYR A 53 2.67 -10.15 2.43
N GLU A 54 1.66 -9.58 3.09
CA GLU A 54 0.24 -9.87 2.83
C GLU A 54 -0.14 -9.55 1.36
N LEU A 55 0.37 -8.43 0.83
CA LEU A 55 0.14 -8.03 -0.56
C LEU A 55 0.63 -9.09 -1.56
N VAL A 56 1.82 -9.67 -1.35
CA VAL A 56 2.34 -10.70 -2.27
C VAL A 56 1.55 -12.02 -2.13
N LEU A 57 1.13 -12.39 -0.93
CA LEU A 57 0.29 -13.57 -0.72
C LEU A 57 -1.08 -13.44 -1.39
N ASP A 58 -1.70 -12.27 -1.32
CA ASP A 58 -2.97 -12.00 -1.99
C ASP A 58 -2.83 -12.21 -3.51
N HIS A 59 -1.75 -11.70 -4.11
CA HIS A 59 -1.48 -11.91 -5.53
C HIS A 59 -1.18 -13.37 -5.87
N ALA A 60 -0.46 -14.09 -4.99
CA ALA A 60 -0.21 -15.52 -5.19
C ALA A 60 -1.51 -16.34 -5.16
N ALA A 61 -2.46 -15.98 -4.28
CA ALA A 61 -3.79 -16.60 -4.23
C ALA A 61 -4.62 -16.35 -5.51
N GLU A 62 -4.33 -15.26 -6.23
CA GLU A 62 -4.88 -14.94 -7.54
C GLU A 62 -4.12 -15.62 -8.71
N ASN A 63 -3.21 -16.56 -8.42
CA ASN A 63 -2.34 -17.27 -9.37
C ASN A 63 -1.29 -16.39 -10.07
N VAL A 64 -0.94 -15.23 -9.49
CA VAL A 64 0.17 -14.42 -9.99
C VAL A 64 1.50 -15.08 -9.61
N ARG A 65 2.41 -15.22 -10.59
CA ARG A 65 3.75 -15.80 -10.38
C ARG A 65 4.87 -14.77 -10.28
N TRP A 66 4.64 -13.54 -10.73
CA TRP A 66 5.59 -12.43 -10.70
C TRP A 66 4.88 -11.13 -10.34
N VAL A 67 5.32 -10.46 -9.27
CA VAL A 67 4.76 -9.21 -8.76
C VAL A 67 5.83 -8.13 -8.69
N GLU A 68 5.55 -6.94 -9.22
CA GLU A 68 6.39 -5.75 -9.05
C GLU A 68 5.65 -4.71 -8.20
N VAL A 69 6.04 -4.61 -6.92
CA VAL A 69 5.43 -3.69 -5.97
C VAL A 69 5.99 -2.29 -6.20
N ARG A 70 5.10 -1.35 -6.50
CA ARG A 70 5.44 0.04 -6.81
C ARG A 70 5.08 0.95 -5.64
N PHE A 71 6.05 1.64 -5.06
CA PHE A 71 5.78 2.66 -4.05
C PHE A 71 6.87 3.72 -3.97
N CYS A 72 6.57 4.84 -3.33
CA CYS A 72 7.52 5.92 -3.07
C CYS A 72 7.95 5.87 -1.59
N PRO A 73 9.18 5.47 -1.26
CA PRO A 73 9.62 5.32 0.13
C PRO A 73 9.67 6.64 0.91
N LEU A 74 9.72 7.78 0.22
CA LEU A 74 9.61 9.11 0.86
C LEU A 74 8.25 9.35 1.53
N LEU A 75 7.22 8.58 1.19
CA LEU A 75 5.90 8.68 1.84
C LEU A 75 5.82 7.91 3.17
N ASN A 76 6.90 7.23 3.58
CA ASN A 76 6.94 6.37 4.76
C ASN A 76 7.91 6.90 5.83
N THR A 77 8.20 8.20 5.84
CA THR A 77 9.23 8.81 6.70
C THR A 77 8.70 9.72 7.81
N GLU A 78 7.38 9.85 7.98
CA GLU A 78 6.77 10.79 8.92
C GLU A 78 7.10 10.46 10.39
N ASN A 79 7.32 9.19 10.70
CA ASN A 79 7.74 8.73 12.05
C ASN A 79 9.26 8.53 12.18
N GLY A 80 10.07 9.12 11.30
CA GLY A 80 11.53 9.10 11.40
C GLY A 80 12.21 7.87 10.79
N MET A 81 11.47 6.97 10.14
CA MET A 81 12.03 5.92 9.29
C MET A 81 12.73 6.54 8.07
N THR A 82 13.90 6.04 7.70
CA THR A 82 14.59 6.51 6.48
C THR A 82 13.97 5.87 5.24
N PRO A 83 14.11 6.48 4.04
CA PRO A 83 13.65 5.87 2.80
C PRO A 83 14.27 4.48 2.55
N GLU A 84 15.54 4.29 2.89
CA GLU A 84 16.22 3.01 2.83
C GLU A 84 15.57 1.99 3.78
N GLY A 85 15.25 2.42 5.00
CA GLY A 85 14.54 1.58 5.97
C GLY A 85 13.17 1.12 5.47
N ALA A 86 12.44 1.99 4.77
CA ALA A 86 11.18 1.63 4.13
C ALA A 86 11.38 0.61 3.00
N VAL A 87 12.38 0.80 2.13
CA VAL A 87 12.71 -0.18 1.08
C VAL A 87 13.10 -1.53 1.70
N ASP A 88 13.95 -1.53 2.73
CA ASP A 88 14.39 -2.74 3.43
C ASP A 88 13.22 -3.50 4.07
N ALA A 89 12.31 -2.78 4.71
CA ALA A 89 11.11 -3.36 5.31
C ALA A 89 10.20 -4.01 4.26
N ALA A 90 9.93 -3.33 3.15
CA ALA A 90 9.17 -3.90 2.04
C ALA A 90 9.85 -5.16 1.48
N LEU A 91 11.17 -5.12 1.27
CA LEU A 91 11.94 -6.26 0.76
C LEU A 91 11.94 -7.45 1.73
N ARG A 92 11.93 -7.24 3.06
CA ARG A 92 11.77 -8.33 4.04
C ARG A 92 10.40 -9.01 3.87
N GLY A 93 9.33 -8.23 3.71
CA GLY A 93 7.98 -8.75 3.50
C GLY A 93 7.87 -9.58 2.21
N LEU A 94 8.40 -9.05 1.10
CA LEU A 94 8.45 -9.75 -0.19
C LEU A 94 9.20 -11.07 -0.08
N ARG A 95 10.43 -11.06 0.46
CA ARG A 95 11.24 -12.29 0.61
C ARG A 95 10.55 -13.35 1.46
N ARG A 96 9.85 -12.94 2.51
CA ARG A 96 9.08 -13.85 3.34
C ARG A 96 7.93 -14.48 2.55
N ALA A 97 7.24 -13.70 1.71
CA ALA A 97 6.15 -14.22 0.88
C ALA A 97 6.64 -15.19 -0.19
N GLU A 98 7.81 -14.94 -0.80
CA GLU A 98 8.45 -15.87 -1.76
C GLU A 98 8.84 -17.22 -1.12
N GLN A 99 9.02 -17.27 0.21
CA GLN A 99 9.30 -18.52 0.94
C GLN A 99 8.02 -19.31 1.23
N ASP A 100 6.91 -18.62 1.43
CA ASP A 100 5.63 -19.20 1.84
C ASP A 100 4.70 -19.54 0.65
N ALA A 101 4.95 -18.95 -0.52
CA ALA A 101 4.13 -19.13 -1.73
C ALA A 101 4.99 -19.24 -3.00
N ASP A 102 4.47 -19.92 -4.01
CA ASP A 102 5.12 -20.09 -5.32
C ASP A 102 4.91 -18.83 -6.20
N VAL A 103 5.56 -17.76 -5.79
CA VAL A 103 5.53 -16.42 -6.39
C VAL A 103 6.90 -15.77 -6.29
N ARG A 104 7.21 -14.88 -7.22
CA ARG A 104 8.40 -14.05 -7.22
C ARG A 104 8.00 -12.59 -7.12
N ALA A 105 8.76 -11.79 -6.37
CA ALA A 105 8.41 -10.40 -6.14
C ALA A 105 9.62 -9.47 -6.15
N ALA A 106 9.43 -8.27 -6.69
CA ALA A 106 10.42 -7.21 -6.72
C ALA A 106 9.80 -5.84 -6.39
N VAL A 107 10.66 -4.87 -6.10
CA VAL A 107 10.25 -3.48 -5.83
C VAL A 107 10.63 -2.58 -7.01
N ILE A 108 9.71 -1.71 -7.40
CA ILE A 108 9.98 -0.52 -8.23
C ILE A 108 9.84 0.72 -7.36
N VAL A 109 10.97 1.42 -7.14
CA VAL A 109 10.98 2.69 -6.43
C VAL A 109 10.42 3.79 -7.32
N CYS A 110 9.38 4.47 -6.84
CA CYS A 110 8.72 5.57 -7.54
C CYS A 110 9.16 6.92 -6.97
N ALA A 111 9.38 7.90 -7.85
CA ALA A 111 9.43 9.32 -7.49
C ALA A 111 8.04 9.94 -7.71
N LEU A 112 7.66 10.91 -6.86
CA LEU A 112 6.42 11.66 -7.06
C LEU A 112 6.71 12.96 -7.80
N ARG A 113 5.81 13.35 -8.71
CA ARG A 113 5.92 14.58 -9.49
C ARG A 113 5.82 15.84 -8.63
N THR A 114 5.09 15.75 -7.52
CA THR A 114 4.64 16.88 -6.71
C THR A 114 5.21 16.86 -5.28
N LEU A 115 6.20 16.01 -5.02
CA LEU A 115 7.01 16.07 -3.80
C LEU A 115 8.16 17.05 -3.96
#